data_AF-A0A964IFH7-F1
#
_entry.id   AF-A0A964IFH7-F1
#
_cell.length_a   1.000
_cell.length_b   1.000
_cell.length_c   1.000
_cell.angle_alpha   90.00
_cell.angle_beta   90.00
_cell.angle_gamma   90.00
#
_symmetry.space_group_name_H-M   'P 1'
#
loop_
_entity.id
_entity.type
_entity.pdbx_description
1 polymer ?
#
loop_
_entity_poly.entity_id
_entity_poly.type
_entity_poly.pdbx_seq_one_letter_code
_entity_poly.pdbx_strand_id
1 'polypeptide(L)'
;MIRREAGGLTLYRDNAAVTSLTLSPRPAWYDAKTRSGKPMTRVGTLQGTYLGVYPAKVCDYWVAEPTKTNCHFCSVGLNLGVDDASEKSVDEVLEVVRAAREESGITYVDFNTGHYKGDTYLDILEPYLRRIKKETGLLVGVQTPPHHDLSRHDRLRAMGVNRVSFCFEIFDHALFRKICPGKDAQYGLDRYFDAIRYCARLGAQGPASKPWVTNGEIIVGLEPSESSIAAIN
;
A
#
# COMPACT_ATOMS: atom_id res chain seq x y z
N MET A 1 -19.65 6.14 16.95
CA MET A 1 -19.88 4.68 16.82
C MET A 1 -20.85 4.42 15.69
N ILE A 2 -20.66 3.37 14.90
CA ILE A 2 -21.61 2.96 13.86
C ILE A 2 -22.52 1.86 14.42
N ARG A 3 -23.84 1.97 14.21
CA ARG A 3 -24.82 0.93 14.59
C ARG A 3 -25.57 0.46 13.35
N ARG A 4 -25.90 -0.83 13.31
CA ARG A 4 -26.81 -1.41 12.30
C ARG A 4 -28.21 -1.47 12.89
N GLU A 5 -29.15 -0.85 12.20
CA GLU A 5 -30.57 -0.76 12.57
C GLU A 5 -31.44 -1.27 11.40
N ALA A 6 -32.74 -1.44 11.63
CA ALA A 6 -33.66 -2.04 10.66
C ALA A 6 -33.71 -1.32 9.30
N GLY A 7 -33.26 -0.05 9.23
CA GLY A 7 -33.19 0.76 8.01
C GLY A 7 -31.78 0.96 7.42
N GLY A 8 -30.72 0.42 8.02
CA GLY A 8 -29.36 0.58 7.50
C GLY A 8 -28.30 0.78 8.58
N LEU A 9 -27.22 1.49 8.22
CA LEU A 9 -26.15 1.86 9.14
C LEU A 9 -26.35 3.32 9.57
N THR A 10 -26.15 3.62 10.85
CA THR A 10 -26.25 4.99 11.38
C THR A 10 -25.00 5.33 12.18
N LEU A 11 -24.43 6.50 11.93
CA LEU A 11 -23.34 7.08 12.71
C LEU A 11 -23.92 7.77 13.96
N TYR A 12 -23.35 7.46 15.12
CA TYR A 12 -23.70 8.05 16.41
C TYR A 12 -22.51 8.78 17.02
N ARG A 13 -22.78 9.94 17.64
CA ARG A 13 -21.87 10.67 18.53
C ARG A 13 -22.56 10.83 19.87
N ASP A 14 -21.93 10.38 20.96
CA ASP A 14 -22.47 10.50 22.32
C ASP A 14 -23.93 10.00 22.45
N ASN A 15 -24.22 8.87 21.79
CA ASN A 15 -25.55 8.26 21.64
C ASN A 15 -26.61 9.06 20.85
N ALA A 16 -26.28 10.24 20.34
CA ALA A 16 -27.11 10.98 19.39
C ALA A 16 -26.85 10.51 17.95
N ALA A 17 -27.92 10.26 17.19
CA ALA A 17 -27.81 9.92 15.77
C ALA A 17 -27.31 11.14 14.98
N VAL A 18 -26.27 10.95 14.17
CA VAL A 18 -25.63 11.99 13.36
C VAL A 18 -26.14 11.92 11.92
N THR A 19 -26.02 10.75 11.29
CA THR A 19 -26.46 10.54 9.89
C THR A 19 -26.56 9.05 9.55
N SER A 20 -27.38 8.71 8.57
CA SER A 20 -27.39 7.38 7.94
C SER A 20 -26.18 7.22 7.02
N LEU A 21 -25.66 6.00 6.95
CA LEU A 21 -24.52 5.61 6.14
C LEU A 21 -24.95 4.61 5.08
N THR A 22 -24.43 4.80 3.86
CA THR A 22 -24.49 3.81 2.79
C THR A 22 -23.09 3.29 2.54
N LEU A 23 -22.92 1.97 2.49
CA LEU A 23 -21.64 1.37 2.10
C LEU A 23 -21.48 1.44 0.59
N SER A 24 -20.25 1.63 0.12
CA SER A 24 -19.94 1.47 -1.30
C SER A 24 -20.36 0.07 -1.78
N PRO A 25 -20.97 -0.04 -2.96
CA PRO A 25 -21.32 -1.35 -3.52
C PRO A 25 -20.06 -2.19 -3.72
N ARG A 26 -20.18 -3.50 -3.48
CA ARG A 26 -19.14 -4.46 -3.85
C ARG A 26 -19.14 -4.57 -5.38
N PRO A 27 -18.01 -4.36 -6.07
CA PRO A 27 -17.95 -4.51 -7.52
C PRO A 27 -18.28 -5.94 -7.95
N ALA A 28 -18.93 -6.14 -9.09
CA ALA A 28 -19.26 -7.46 -9.62
C ALA A 28 -18.01 -8.20 -10.08
N TRP A 29 -17.01 -7.49 -10.63
CA TRP A 29 -15.75 -8.09 -11.06
C TRP A 29 -15.02 -8.84 -9.93
N TYR A 30 -15.28 -8.51 -8.67
CA TYR A 30 -14.71 -9.22 -7.53
C TYR A 30 -14.94 -10.74 -7.60
N ASP A 31 -16.14 -11.15 -7.99
CA ASP A 31 -16.55 -12.56 -8.05
C ASP A 31 -16.27 -13.19 -9.42
N ALA A 32 -15.82 -12.39 -10.39
CA ALA A 32 -15.29 -12.89 -11.66
C ALA A 32 -13.95 -13.62 -11.44
N LYS A 33 -13.58 -14.45 -12.41
CA LYS A 33 -12.32 -15.21 -12.39
C LYS A 33 -11.39 -14.69 -13.47
N THR A 34 -10.11 -14.62 -13.14
CA THR A 34 -9.04 -14.49 -14.15
C THR A 34 -9.01 -15.73 -15.04
N ARG A 35 -8.28 -15.67 -16.16
CA ARG A 35 -8.06 -16.82 -17.05
C ARG A 35 -7.40 -18.02 -16.38
N SER A 36 -6.63 -17.79 -15.31
CA SER A 36 -6.07 -18.86 -14.46
C SER A 36 -7.08 -19.48 -13.49
N GLY A 37 -8.31 -18.95 -13.42
CA GLY A 37 -9.38 -19.40 -12.54
C GLY A 37 -9.37 -18.75 -11.15
N LYS A 38 -8.43 -17.85 -10.86
CA LYS A 38 -8.31 -17.15 -9.57
C LYS A 38 -9.43 -16.10 -9.45
N PRO A 39 -10.21 -16.05 -8.35
CA PRO A 39 -11.16 -14.96 -8.12
C PRO A 39 -10.43 -13.62 -8.14
N MET A 40 -10.95 -12.62 -8.85
CA MET A 40 -10.27 -11.33 -8.98
C MET A 40 -10.11 -10.60 -7.63
N THR A 41 -10.99 -10.85 -6.65
CA THR A 41 -10.81 -10.40 -5.26
C THR A 41 -9.51 -10.86 -4.60
N ARG A 42 -8.96 -11.99 -5.06
CA ARG A 42 -7.70 -12.53 -4.55
C ARG A 42 -6.49 -11.92 -5.25
N VAL A 43 -6.68 -11.04 -6.23
CA VAL A 43 -5.60 -10.38 -6.98
C VAL A 43 -5.49 -8.92 -6.59
N GLY A 44 -6.60 -8.20 -6.51
CA GLY A 44 -6.62 -6.78 -6.18
C GLY A 44 -7.85 -6.38 -5.37
N THR A 45 -7.75 -5.27 -4.65
CA THR A 45 -8.81 -4.72 -3.81
C THR A 45 -9.05 -3.26 -4.18
N LEU A 46 -10.29 -2.91 -4.49
CA LEU A 46 -10.73 -1.53 -4.67
C LEU A 46 -10.70 -0.80 -3.33
N GLN A 47 -9.98 0.31 -3.28
CA GLN A 47 -9.86 1.20 -2.12
C GLN A 47 -10.32 2.59 -2.53
N GLY A 48 -11.61 2.87 -2.33
CA GLY A 48 -12.23 4.09 -2.83
C GLY A 48 -12.18 4.14 -4.36
N THR A 49 -11.33 5.01 -4.91
CA THR A 49 -11.22 5.26 -6.37
C THR A 49 -10.00 4.63 -7.02
N TYR A 50 -9.22 3.81 -6.29
CA TYR A 50 -8.04 3.14 -6.83
C TYR A 50 -8.01 1.65 -6.53
N LEU A 51 -7.21 0.92 -7.30
CA LEU A 51 -6.99 -0.51 -7.09
C LEU A 51 -5.68 -0.74 -6.34
N GLY A 52 -5.76 -1.29 -5.13
CA GLY A 52 -4.61 -1.78 -4.39
C GLY A 52 -4.26 -3.20 -4.82
N VAL A 53 -2.97 -3.45 -5.08
CA VAL A 53 -2.44 -4.78 -5.44
C VAL A 53 -1.24 -5.08 -4.56
N TYR A 54 -1.20 -6.30 -4.01
CA TYR A 54 -0.06 -6.83 -3.26
C TYR A 54 0.48 -8.07 -3.99
N PRO A 55 1.44 -7.91 -4.92
CA PRO A 55 1.84 -8.98 -5.85
C PRO A 55 2.61 -10.13 -5.20
N ALA A 56 3.34 -9.82 -4.13
CA ALA A 56 4.36 -10.68 -3.57
C ALA A 56 3.88 -11.42 -2.30
N LYS A 57 4.75 -12.27 -1.76
CA LYS A 57 4.51 -13.04 -0.53
C LYS A 57 4.34 -12.14 0.70
N VAL A 58 3.84 -12.71 1.80
CA VAL A 58 3.81 -12.02 3.11
C VAL A 58 5.20 -11.45 3.45
N CYS A 59 5.23 -10.25 4.02
CA CYS A 59 6.43 -9.55 4.48
C CYS A 59 7.30 -10.45 5.39
N ASP A 60 8.62 -10.44 5.21
CA ASP A 60 9.54 -11.34 5.90
C ASP A 60 9.50 -11.19 7.44
N TYR A 61 9.07 -10.04 7.96
CA TYR A 61 8.88 -9.85 9.41
C TYR A 61 7.83 -10.76 10.03
N TRP A 62 6.86 -11.25 9.24
CA TRP A 62 5.82 -12.19 9.70
C TRP A 62 6.28 -13.64 9.80
N VAL A 63 7.38 -13.97 9.12
CA VAL A 63 7.94 -15.33 9.03
C VAL A 63 9.36 -15.39 9.61
N ALA A 64 9.77 -14.35 10.34
CA ALA A 64 11.04 -14.31 11.03
C ALA A 64 11.06 -15.32 12.20
N GLU A 65 12.16 -16.05 12.31
CA GLU A 65 12.40 -17.08 13.33
C GLU A 65 13.55 -16.64 14.25
N PRO A 66 13.54 -16.98 15.56
CA PRO A 66 12.53 -17.77 16.29
C PRO A 66 11.29 -16.97 16.72
N THR A 67 11.30 -15.65 16.50
CA THR A 67 10.22 -14.75 16.89
C THR A 67 9.88 -13.79 15.77
N LYS A 68 8.59 -13.65 15.48
CA LYS A 68 8.10 -12.66 14.51
C LYS A 68 8.49 -11.25 14.94
N THR A 69 8.83 -10.42 13.97
CA THR A 69 9.22 -9.01 14.15
C THR A 69 8.28 -8.07 13.39
N ASN A 70 7.09 -8.55 13.02
CA ASN A 70 6.10 -7.75 12.32
C ASN A 70 5.67 -6.53 13.15
N CYS A 71 5.24 -5.48 12.45
CA CYS A 71 4.68 -4.32 13.14
C CYS A 71 3.40 -4.75 13.89
N HIS A 72 3.21 -4.27 15.10
CA HIS A 72 2.15 -4.76 16.00
C HIS A 72 0.73 -4.42 15.53
N PHE A 73 0.58 -3.37 14.72
CA PHE A 73 -0.70 -3.00 14.10
C PHE A 73 -0.97 -3.74 12.79
N CYS A 74 0.04 -4.41 12.23
CA CYS A 74 -0.08 -5.00 10.91
C CYS A 74 -1.04 -6.19 10.96
N SER A 75 -1.96 -6.28 9.99
CA SER A 75 -2.84 -7.43 9.82
C SER A 75 -2.51 -8.25 8.57
N VAL A 76 -1.48 -7.87 7.82
CA VAL A 76 -1.10 -8.51 6.54
C VAL A 76 -0.91 -10.00 6.73
N GLY A 77 -0.10 -10.45 7.70
CA GLY A 77 0.11 -11.89 7.92
C GLY A 77 -1.11 -12.65 8.46
N LEU A 78 -2.13 -11.95 8.97
CA LEU A 78 -3.41 -12.55 9.38
C LEU A 78 -4.35 -12.71 8.17
N ASN A 79 -4.40 -11.71 7.30
CA ASN A 79 -5.32 -11.63 6.17
C ASN A 79 -4.78 -12.32 4.90
N LEU A 80 -3.48 -12.21 4.66
CA LEU A 80 -2.74 -12.89 3.59
C LEU A 80 -2.25 -14.27 4.05
N GLY A 81 -2.89 -14.90 5.04
CA GLY A 81 -2.56 -16.25 5.52
C GLY A 81 -2.32 -17.23 4.35
N VAL A 82 -1.63 -18.34 4.63
CA VAL A 82 -1.06 -19.36 3.71
C VAL A 82 -1.81 -19.59 2.37
N ASP A 83 -3.12 -19.34 2.27
CA ASP A 83 -3.94 -19.37 1.07
C ASP A 83 -3.80 -18.19 0.07
N ASP A 84 -3.14 -17.07 0.40
CA ASP A 84 -2.76 -16.01 -0.57
C ASP A 84 -1.31 -16.21 -1.09
N ALA A 85 -0.71 -17.37 -0.78
CA ALA A 85 0.66 -17.72 -1.17
C ALA A 85 0.83 -18.02 -2.67
N SER A 86 -0.23 -17.99 -3.48
CA SER A 86 -0.07 -18.08 -4.93
C SER A 86 0.41 -16.73 -5.47
N GLU A 87 1.63 -16.70 -5.97
CA GLU A 87 2.16 -15.56 -6.73
C GLU A 87 1.12 -15.08 -7.76
N LYS A 88 0.92 -13.76 -7.81
CA LYS A 88 -0.06 -13.14 -8.71
C LYS A 88 0.64 -12.82 -10.02
N SER A 89 0.33 -13.49 -11.11
CA SER A 89 1.07 -13.22 -12.36
C SER A 89 0.77 -11.80 -12.87
N VAL A 90 1.66 -11.25 -13.69
CA VAL A 90 1.42 -9.94 -14.31
C VAL A 90 0.16 -9.96 -15.19
N ASP A 91 -0.14 -11.09 -15.83
CA ASP A 91 -1.38 -11.28 -16.59
C ASP A 91 -2.62 -11.18 -15.71
N GLU A 92 -2.64 -11.90 -14.58
CA GLU A 92 -3.75 -11.87 -13.63
C GLU A 92 -4.00 -10.45 -13.12
N VAL A 93 -2.94 -9.74 -12.72
CA VAL A 93 -3.05 -8.36 -12.25
C VAL A 93 -3.61 -7.46 -13.35
N LEU A 94 -3.16 -7.62 -14.59
CA LEU A 94 -3.62 -6.79 -15.71
C LEU A 94 -5.09 -7.06 -16.08
N GLU A 95 -5.54 -8.31 -16.00
CA GLU A 95 -6.97 -8.67 -16.13
C GLU A 95 -7.81 -7.93 -15.08
N VAL A 96 -7.38 -7.94 -13.82
CA VAL A 96 -8.08 -7.25 -12.73
C VAL A 96 -8.04 -5.72 -12.89
N VAL A 97 -6.91 -5.15 -13.30
CA VAL A 97 -6.81 -3.72 -13.61
C VAL A 97 -7.80 -3.30 -14.70
N ARG A 98 -7.96 -4.12 -15.75
CA ARG A 98 -8.92 -3.86 -16.83
C ARG A 98 -10.36 -3.93 -16.33
N ALA A 99 -10.72 -4.99 -15.61
CA ALA A 99 -12.07 -5.15 -15.06
C ALA A 99 -12.42 -4.01 -14.08
N ALA A 100 -11.50 -3.67 -13.18
CA ALA A 100 -11.68 -2.56 -12.24
C ALA A 100 -11.76 -1.20 -12.95
N ARG A 101 -11.06 -1.00 -14.06
CA ARG A 101 -11.16 0.23 -14.86
C ARG A 101 -12.50 0.32 -15.59
N GLU A 102 -12.94 -0.78 -16.19
CA GLU A 102 -14.18 -0.84 -16.96
C GLU A 102 -15.42 -0.65 -16.08
N GLU A 103 -15.50 -1.37 -14.96
CA GLU A 103 -16.66 -1.33 -14.08
C GLU A 103 -16.58 -0.24 -13.01
N SER A 104 -15.42 -0.11 -12.35
CA SER A 104 -15.24 0.79 -11.19
C SER A 104 -14.56 2.12 -11.55
N GLY A 105 -14.16 2.34 -12.80
CA GLY A 105 -13.63 3.62 -13.26
C GLY A 105 -12.29 4.03 -12.63
N ILE A 106 -11.48 3.08 -12.15
CA ILE A 106 -10.21 3.43 -11.49
C ILE A 106 -9.31 4.25 -12.41
N THR A 107 -8.63 5.23 -11.82
CA THR A 107 -7.62 6.06 -12.50
C THR A 107 -6.20 5.77 -12.02
N TYR A 108 -6.09 5.01 -10.93
CA TYR A 108 -4.85 4.77 -10.19
C TYR A 108 -4.75 3.30 -9.74
N VAL A 109 -3.55 2.74 -9.83
CA VAL A 109 -3.19 1.41 -9.30
C VAL A 109 -2.04 1.58 -8.32
N ASP A 110 -2.21 1.10 -7.09
CA ASP A 110 -1.22 1.21 -6.03
C ASP A 110 -0.63 -0.16 -5.69
N PHE A 111 0.68 -0.30 -5.92
CA PHE A 111 1.42 -1.51 -5.62
C PHE A 111 2.00 -1.44 -4.22
N ASN A 112 1.60 -2.39 -3.38
CA ASN A 112 2.06 -2.50 -2.01
C ASN A 112 3.04 -3.65 -1.89
N THR A 113 4.12 -3.44 -1.13
CA THR A 113 5.11 -4.48 -0.86
C THR A 113 5.63 -4.42 0.57
N GLY A 114 6.07 -5.57 1.06
CA GLY A 114 6.69 -5.72 2.38
C GLY A 114 8.21 -5.68 2.30
N HIS A 115 8.84 -5.87 3.46
CA HIS A 115 10.27 -6.14 3.50
C HIS A 115 10.56 -7.56 3.02
N TYR A 116 11.56 -7.70 2.15
CA TYR A 116 12.16 -8.98 1.78
C TYR A 116 13.68 -8.89 1.91
N LYS A 117 14.28 -9.96 2.44
CA LYS A 117 15.74 -10.07 2.55
C LYS A 117 16.39 -9.90 1.17
N GLY A 118 17.39 -9.03 1.11
CA GLY A 118 18.10 -8.70 -0.13
C GLY A 118 17.45 -7.61 -0.99
N ASP A 119 16.46 -6.88 -0.45
CA ASP A 119 15.78 -5.75 -1.10
C ASP A 119 15.13 -6.03 -2.46
N THR A 120 14.73 -7.28 -2.69
CA THR A 120 14.18 -7.72 -3.97
C THR A 120 12.77 -7.19 -4.28
N TYR A 121 12.12 -6.50 -3.33
CA TYR A 121 10.74 -6.03 -3.48
C TYR A 121 10.55 -5.10 -4.68
N LEU A 122 11.49 -4.21 -5.00
CA LEU A 122 11.37 -3.36 -6.19
C LEU A 122 11.60 -4.13 -7.50
N ASP A 123 12.46 -5.14 -7.49
CA ASP A 123 12.67 -6.01 -8.66
C ASP A 123 11.43 -6.84 -8.98
N ILE A 124 10.76 -7.35 -7.94
CA ILE A 124 9.50 -8.09 -8.08
C ILE A 124 8.42 -7.18 -8.71
N LEU A 125 8.34 -5.90 -8.31
CA LEU A 125 7.32 -4.99 -8.82
C LEU A 125 7.56 -4.55 -10.26
N GLU A 126 8.80 -4.47 -10.71
CA GLU A 126 9.16 -3.89 -12.01
C GLU A 126 8.37 -4.44 -13.23
N PRO A 127 8.20 -5.76 -13.41
CA PRO A 127 7.39 -6.31 -14.49
C PRO A 127 5.95 -5.80 -14.51
N TYR A 128 5.32 -5.66 -13.33
CA TYR A 128 3.95 -5.14 -13.18
C TYR A 128 3.90 -3.66 -13.57
N LEU A 129 4.81 -2.86 -13.02
CA LEU A 129 4.88 -1.41 -13.26
C LEU A 129 5.03 -1.11 -14.75
N ARG A 130 5.99 -1.76 -15.42
CA ARG A 130 6.25 -1.56 -16.86
C ARG A 130 5.02 -1.91 -17.69
N ARG A 131 4.42 -3.07 -17.42
CA ARG A 131 3.34 -3.58 -18.25
C ARG A 131 2.05 -2.80 -18.08
N ILE A 132 1.68 -2.45 -16.84
CA ILE A 132 0.49 -1.64 -16.58
C ILE A 132 0.63 -0.24 -17.12
N LYS A 133 1.79 0.43 -16.92
CA LYS A 133 2.04 1.76 -17.51
C LYS A 133 1.91 1.71 -19.03
N LYS A 134 2.52 0.71 -19.68
CA LYS A 134 2.50 0.56 -21.14
C LYS A 134 1.10 0.26 -21.69
N GLU A 135 0.35 -0.65 -21.08
CA GLU A 135 -0.89 -1.17 -21.66
C GLU A 135 -2.14 -0.39 -21.23
N THR A 136 -2.10 0.35 -20.13
CA THR A 136 -3.30 1.01 -19.59
C THR A 136 -3.20 2.54 -19.58
N GLY A 137 -1.99 3.09 -19.50
CA GLY A 137 -1.76 4.52 -19.30
C GLY A 137 -2.21 5.06 -17.94
N LEU A 138 -2.68 4.21 -17.02
CA LEU A 138 -3.14 4.62 -15.69
C LEU A 138 -2.01 5.24 -14.86
N LEU A 139 -2.40 6.01 -13.85
CA LEU A 139 -1.47 6.42 -12.80
C LEU A 139 -1.08 5.18 -11.99
N VAL A 140 0.20 5.08 -11.62
CA VAL A 140 0.70 3.94 -10.85
C VAL A 140 1.55 4.46 -9.70
N GLY A 141 1.37 3.92 -8.51
CA GLY A 141 2.27 4.18 -7.40
C GLY A 141 2.72 2.93 -6.68
N VAL A 142 3.69 3.14 -5.81
CA VAL A 142 4.38 2.10 -5.07
C VAL A 142 4.47 2.51 -3.61
N GLN A 143 3.96 1.68 -2.73
CA GLN A 143 4.19 1.75 -1.29
C GLN A 143 5.17 0.66 -0.90
N THR A 144 6.32 1.07 -0.37
CA THR A 144 7.49 0.19 -0.19
C THR A 144 8.26 0.56 1.08
N PRO A 145 8.99 -0.39 1.71
CA PRO A 145 10.11 -0.05 2.58
C PRO A 145 11.17 0.77 1.82
N PRO A 146 11.99 1.57 2.53
CA PRO A 146 13.06 2.32 1.90
C PRO A 146 14.18 1.40 1.42
N HIS A 147 14.49 1.43 0.12
CA HIS A 147 15.61 0.66 -0.43
C HIS A 147 16.97 1.14 0.13
N HIS A 148 17.90 0.22 0.45
CA HIS A 148 19.24 0.57 0.98
C HIS A 148 20.09 1.35 -0.03
N ASP A 149 19.87 1.12 -1.31
CA ASP A 149 20.30 2.01 -2.39
C ASP A 149 19.13 2.91 -2.82
N LEU A 150 19.18 4.21 -2.49
CA LEU A 150 18.09 5.14 -2.82
C LEU A 150 18.00 5.45 -4.33
N SER A 151 19.07 5.25 -5.11
CA SER A 151 19.05 5.49 -6.56
C SER A 151 18.10 4.55 -7.30
N ARG A 152 17.68 3.45 -6.66
CA ARG A 152 16.63 2.56 -7.16
C ARG A 152 15.30 3.27 -7.40
N HIS A 153 15.03 4.38 -6.72
CA HIS A 153 13.85 5.20 -6.95
C HIS A 153 13.94 6.03 -8.25
N ASP A 154 15.15 6.32 -8.76
CA ASP A 154 15.33 6.91 -10.09
C ASP A 154 14.78 5.99 -11.18
N ARG A 155 14.96 4.68 -11.01
CA ARG A 155 14.42 3.66 -11.93
C ARG A 155 12.89 3.64 -11.88
N LEU A 156 12.27 3.76 -10.70
CA LEU A 156 10.81 3.89 -10.59
C LEU A 156 10.31 5.12 -11.34
N ARG A 157 10.98 6.27 -11.16
CA ARG A 157 10.69 7.52 -11.89
C ARG A 157 10.81 7.32 -13.39
N ALA A 158 11.90 6.70 -13.86
CA ALA A 158 12.14 6.43 -15.27
C ALA A 158 11.07 5.50 -15.90
N MET A 159 10.53 4.55 -15.14
CA MET A 159 9.41 3.69 -15.56
C MET A 159 8.06 4.43 -15.63
N GLY A 160 7.99 5.67 -15.14
CA GLY A 160 6.78 6.48 -15.14
C GLY A 160 5.85 6.21 -13.96
N VAL A 161 6.40 5.68 -12.85
CA VAL A 161 5.70 5.67 -11.56
C VAL A 161 5.36 7.11 -11.17
N ASN A 162 4.16 7.29 -10.64
CA ASN A 162 3.58 8.59 -10.31
C ASN A 162 3.64 8.91 -8.81
N ARG A 163 3.71 7.89 -7.95
CA ARG A 163 3.77 8.06 -6.50
C ARG A 163 4.65 7.01 -5.85
N VAL A 164 5.47 7.42 -4.88
CA VAL A 164 6.19 6.50 -3.99
C VAL A 164 5.91 6.85 -2.52
N SER A 165 5.40 5.88 -1.76
CA SER A 165 5.15 6.00 -0.31
C SER A 165 6.18 5.28 0.51
N PHE A 166 6.49 5.86 1.66
CA PHE A 166 7.22 5.21 2.73
C PHE A 166 6.44 5.34 4.03
N CYS A 167 5.62 4.35 4.34
CA CYS A 167 4.85 4.32 5.58
C CYS A 167 5.81 4.02 6.73
N PHE A 168 6.03 5.03 7.59
CA PHE A 168 6.83 4.92 8.80
C PHE A 168 5.96 4.76 10.06
N GLU A 169 4.67 5.13 9.94
CA GLU A 169 3.55 4.89 10.85
C GLU A 169 3.64 5.50 12.25
N ILE A 170 4.83 5.54 12.85
CA ILE A 170 5.12 6.04 14.20
C ILE A 170 6.30 7.00 14.09
N PHE A 171 6.11 8.23 14.55
CA PHE A 171 7.11 9.30 14.50
C PHE A 171 8.01 9.32 15.73
N ASP A 172 7.49 8.91 16.90
CA ASP A 172 8.31 8.77 18.10
C ASP A 172 9.30 7.60 17.95
N HIS A 173 10.61 7.86 18.04
CA HIS A 173 11.65 6.85 17.84
C HIS A 173 11.58 5.68 18.83
N ALA A 174 11.22 5.94 20.09
CA ALA A 174 11.13 4.89 21.10
C ALA A 174 9.92 3.99 20.87
N LEU A 175 8.78 4.58 20.48
CA LEU A 175 7.59 3.83 20.09
C LEU A 175 7.77 3.13 18.75
N PHE A 176 8.47 3.72 17.78
CA PHE A 176 8.78 3.09 16.50
C PHE A 176 9.56 1.79 16.72
N ARG A 177 10.60 1.80 17.57
CA ARG A 177 11.33 0.57 17.95
C ARG A 177 10.43 -0.49 18.57
N LYS A 178 9.49 -0.07 19.43
CA LYS A 178 8.62 -0.98 20.16
C LYS A 178 7.49 -1.56 19.28
N ILE A 179 6.91 -0.75 18.40
CA ILE A 179 5.72 -1.07 17.61
C ILE A 179 6.08 -1.64 16.24
N CYS A 180 7.21 -1.21 15.68
CA CYS A 180 7.73 -1.59 14.37
C CYS A 180 9.12 -2.26 14.46
N PRO A 181 9.31 -3.30 15.29
CA PRO A 181 10.64 -3.80 15.64
C PRO A 181 11.46 -4.26 14.42
N GLY A 182 10.84 -4.91 13.43
CA GLY A 182 11.51 -5.29 12.18
C GLY A 182 11.97 -4.08 11.34
N LYS A 183 11.17 -3.01 11.28
CA LYS A 183 11.53 -1.79 10.55
C LYS A 183 12.68 -1.05 11.23
N ASP A 184 12.64 -0.94 12.56
CA ASP A 184 13.74 -0.34 13.35
C ASP A 184 15.04 -1.10 13.16
N ALA A 185 15.02 -2.43 13.31
CA ALA A 185 16.21 -3.26 13.16
C ALA A 185 16.80 -3.22 11.74
N GLN A 186 15.94 -3.15 10.71
CA GLN A 186 16.40 -3.22 9.33
C GLN A 186 16.83 -1.86 8.75
N TYR A 187 16.13 -0.79 9.12
CA TYR A 187 16.27 0.51 8.48
C TYR A 187 16.46 1.65 9.48
N GLY A 188 15.78 1.59 10.62
CA GLY A 188 15.61 2.74 11.51
C GLY A 188 14.66 3.78 10.92
N LEU A 189 14.10 4.65 11.77
CA LEU A 189 13.14 5.67 11.35
C LEU A 189 13.76 6.71 10.41
N ASP A 190 15.00 7.14 10.68
CA ASP A 190 15.68 8.15 9.86
C ASP A 190 15.82 7.74 8.39
N ARG A 191 15.95 6.43 8.13
CA ARG A 191 16.05 5.92 6.76
C ARG A 191 14.76 6.10 5.96
N TYR A 192 13.60 6.03 6.62
CA TYR A 192 12.33 6.37 5.98
C TYR A 192 12.31 7.85 5.59
N PHE A 193 12.78 8.74 6.47
CA PHE A 193 12.88 10.17 6.16
C PHE A 193 13.89 10.46 5.05
N ASP A 194 15.03 9.77 5.02
CA ASP A 194 16.01 9.92 3.94
C ASP A 194 15.42 9.50 2.58
N ALA A 195 14.66 8.41 2.54
CA ALA A 195 13.98 7.97 1.33
C ALA A 195 12.89 8.95 0.88
N ILE A 196 12.09 9.49 1.80
CA ILE A 196 11.10 10.54 1.52
C ILE A 196 11.80 11.79 0.97
N ARG A 197 12.84 12.30 1.63
CA ARG A 197 13.60 13.48 1.17
C ARG A 197 14.23 13.25 -0.20
N TYR A 198 14.78 12.05 -0.43
CA TYR A 198 15.37 11.69 -1.71
C TYR A 198 14.32 11.70 -2.82
N CYS A 199 13.19 11.02 -2.62
CA CYS A 199 12.11 10.96 -3.59
C CYS A 199 11.46 12.34 -3.81
N ALA A 200 11.38 13.20 -2.80
CA ALA A 200 10.85 14.55 -2.94
C ALA A 200 11.68 15.37 -3.93
N ARG A 201 13.01 15.24 -3.89
CA ARG A 201 13.92 15.89 -4.84
C ARG A 201 13.77 15.39 -6.27
N LEU A 202 13.36 14.13 -6.47
CA LEU A 202 13.07 13.59 -7.81
C LEU A 202 11.83 14.24 -8.44
N GLY A 203 10.92 14.80 -7.64
CA GLY A 203 9.75 15.52 -8.14
C GLY A 203 10.10 16.78 -8.95
N ALA A 204 11.24 17.40 -8.66
CA ALA A 204 11.76 18.52 -9.45
C ALA A 204 12.39 18.09 -10.79
N GLN A 205 12.50 16.79 -11.05
CA GLN A 205 13.14 16.23 -12.24
C GLN A 205 12.13 15.62 -13.21
N GLY A 206 12.39 15.81 -14.51
CA GLY A 206 11.58 15.25 -15.59
C GLY A 206 10.45 16.17 -16.08
N PRO A 207 9.69 15.74 -17.11
CA PRO A 207 8.67 16.59 -17.73
C PRO A 207 7.44 16.75 -16.83
N ALA A 208 6.87 17.95 -16.80
CA ALA A 208 5.66 18.28 -16.02
C ALA A 208 4.46 17.35 -16.32
N SER A 209 4.41 16.79 -17.53
CA SER A 209 3.38 15.82 -17.97
C SER A 209 3.50 14.45 -17.30
N LYS A 210 4.56 14.18 -16.54
CA LYS A 210 4.75 12.95 -15.76
C LYS A 210 4.76 13.32 -14.28
N PRO A 211 3.60 13.40 -13.61
CA PRO A 211 3.56 13.77 -12.19
C PRO A 211 4.34 12.76 -11.35
N TRP A 212 5.00 13.25 -10.30
CA TRP A 212 5.69 12.47 -9.28
C TRP A 212 5.40 13.05 -7.91
N VAL A 213 4.91 12.22 -7.00
CA VAL A 213 4.62 12.59 -5.62
C VAL A 213 5.32 11.59 -4.69
N THR A 214 5.78 12.06 -3.55
CA THR A 214 6.18 11.18 -2.45
C THR A 214 5.45 11.58 -1.19
N ASN A 215 5.17 10.61 -0.32
CA ASN A 215 4.55 10.84 0.96
C ASN A 215 5.06 9.80 1.98
N GLY A 216 4.87 10.13 3.26
CA GLY A 216 4.84 9.15 4.33
C GLY A 216 3.42 8.98 4.85
N GLU A 217 3.23 8.03 5.76
CA GLU A 217 1.96 7.75 6.41
C GLU A 217 2.20 7.51 7.90
N ILE A 218 1.30 8.05 8.73
CA ILE A 218 1.28 7.90 10.20
C ILE A 218 -0.03 7.24 10.64
N ILE A 219 0.01 6.49 11.74
CA ILE A 219 -1.17 5.90 12.36
C ILE A 219 -1.46 6.65 13.65
N VAL A 220 -2.52 7.47 13.62
CA VAL A 220 -2.98 8.21 14.79
C VAL A 220 -3.52 7.25 15.86
N GLY A 221 -3.23 7.56 17.12
CA GLY A 221 -3.68 6.79 18.28
C GLY A 221 -2.73 5.68 18.74
N LEU A 222 -1.59 5.50 18.06
CA LEU A 222 -0.51 4.61 18.48
C LEU A 222 0.67 5.33 19.15
N GLU A 223 0.64 6.66 19.17
CA GLU A 223 1.59 7.56 19.83
C GLU A 223 0.85 8.79 20.38
N PRO A 224 1.48 9.61 21.24
CA PRO A 224 0.91 10.88 21.67
C PRO A 224 0.55 11.76 20.47
N SER A 225 -0.58 12.49 20.56
CA SER A 225 -1.05 13.36 19.48
C SER A 225 -0.02 14.40 19.07
N GLU A 226 0.78 14.88 20.03
CA GLU A 226 1.85 15.85 19.81
C GLU A 226 2.91 15.31 18.84
N SER A 227 3.26 14.01 18.94
CA SER A 227 4.19 13.35 18.03
C SER A 227 3.63 13.26 16.61
N SER A 228 2.36 12.86 16.48
CA SER A 228 1.70 12.76 15.18
C SER A 228 1.52 14.14 14.52
N ILE A 229 1.26 15.18 15.31
CA ILE A 229 1.20 16.57 14.83
C ILE A 229 2.60 17.05 14.40
N ALA A 230 3.64 16.73 15.16
CA ALA A 230 5.01 17.09 14.79
C ALA A 230 5.46 16.44 13.47
N ALA A 231 4.97 15.24 13.15
CA ALA A 231 5.31 14.53 11.92
C ALA A 231 4.81 15.20 10.62
N ILE A 232 3.81 16.08 10.71
CA ILE A 232 3.15 16.72 9.55
C ILE A 232 3.47 18.23 9.40
N ASN A 233 4.23 18.80 10.34
CA ASN A 233 4.68 20.20 10.30
C ASN A 233 6.08 20.33 9.72
#